data_AF-A0A0W7WMB7-F1
#
_entry.id   AF-A0A0W7WMB7-F1
#
_cell.length_a   1.000
_cell.length_b   1.000
_cell.length_c   1.000
_cell.angle_alpha   90.00
_cell.angle_beta   90.00
_cell.angle_gamma   90.00
#
_symmetry.space_group_name_H-M   'P 1'
#
loop_
_entity.id
_entity.type
_entity.pdbx_description
1 polymer ?
#
loop_
_entity_poly.entity_id
_entity_poly.type
_entity_poly.pdbx_seq_one_letter_code
_entity_poly.pdbx_strand_id
1 'polypeptide(L)'
;MGLADHDLALDYIDNEIDYFSNTSNYPIAWEAFGALAVQVPLEQGWNSIKIAVADIGDQEVDSSIYVTNLEFQTGDGVPVIVNGTVDQNNLDASDANETFNLADGIGSVSGTLSELRDDVISGFDQLKSLVFESVTFLRSQLSVFSGSAILEVDINQDGSPDSKVTLEGDFNAGDFMTARLETDTQVTFESFLTALQNRKAVDGSEINGIVNAEFLNGHNVTNMTVTFEANASAGFNNTVGYYEIDPTGQLVNVTILAANAKTASGPMDITVSDPDNDIGFFLVQDGGRRIDQAEFGADDFEFVSDGAGGFDLASQGIVLTGINVFFSHDAALNPDGMQHVLSGVSDDGEGALRIGFEDLMRNGKSDDDFQDVVLYVDIA
;
A
#
# COMPACT_ATOMS: atom_id res chain seq x y z
N MET A 1 -50.59 27.09 10.63
CA MET A 1 -50.47 25.88 11.46
C MET A 1 -49.26 25.15 10.93
N GLY A 2 -48.30 24.88 11.82
CA GLY A 2 -46.88 24.73 11.51
C GLY A 2 -46.53 23.55 10.61
N LEU A 3 -45.57 23.79 9.73
CA LEU A 3 -44.74 22.76 9.10
C LEU A 3 -43.76 22.29 10.17
N ALA A 4 -43.74 20.99 10.43
CA ALA A 4 -42.71 20.39 11.27
C ALA A 4 -41.43 20.33 10.44
N ASP A 5 -40.43 21.14 10.83
CA ASP A 5 -39.04 20.88 10.46
C ASP A 5 -38.66 19.54 11.10
N HIS A 6 -38.46 18.53 10.27
CA HIS A 6 -37.74 17.34 10.67
C HIS A 6 -36.24 17.63 10.46
N ASP A 7 -35.68 18.45 11.35
CA ASP A 7 -34.22 18.57 11.53
C ASP A 7 -33.73 17.19 12.02
N LEU A 8 -33.40 16.29 11.11
CA LEU A 8 -32.57 15.12 11.42
C LEU A 8 -31.12 15.61 11.42
N ALA A 9 -30.60 15.93 12.61
CA ALA A 9 -29.16 16.02 12.80
C ALA A 9 -28.57 14.62 12.61
N LEU A 10 -27.59 14.49 11.71
CA LEU A 10 -26.66 13.36 11.73
C LEU A 10 -25.76 13.56 12.95
N ASP A 11 -26.24 13.05 14.08
CA ASP A 11 -25.53 13.03 15.36
C ASP A 11 -24.78 11.69 15.42
N TYR A 12 -23.46 11.71 15.23
CA TYR A 12 -22.64 10.57 15.60
C TYR A 12 -22.33 10.68 17.09
N ILE A 13 -23.11 9.93 17.87
CA ILE A 13 -22.93 9.75 19.31
C ILE A 13 -21.82 8.71 19.49
N ASP A 14 -20.62 9.13 19.90
CA ASP A 14 -19.81 8.27 20.76
C ASP A 14 -20.46 8.27 22.15
N ASN A 15 -20.50 7.09 22.76
CA ASN A 15 -21.47 6.73 23.79
C ASN A 15 -21.41 7.62 25.04
N GLU A 16 -22.58 8.13 25.42
CA GLU A 16 -23.01 8.43 26.79
C GLU A 16 -22.19 9.51 27.54
N ILE A 17 -22.51 10.80 27.39
CA ILE A 17 -22.34 11.82 28.45
C ILE A 17 -23.21 13.07 28.20
N ASP A 18 -23.96 13.45 29.23
CA ASP A 18 -24.80 14.64 29.35
C ASP A 18 -23.95 15.92 29.38
N TYR A 19 -23.87 16.64 28.24
CA TYR A 19 -22.94 17.76 28.02
C TYR A 19 -23.41 19.13 28.57
N PHE A 20 -24.48 19.19 29.37
CA PHE A 20 -24.93 20.46 29.98
C PHE A 20 -24.50 20.67 31.44
N SER A 21 -23.30 20.22 31.83
CA SER A 21 -22.70 20.63 33.11
C SER A 21 -21.25 21.08 32.98
N ASN A 22 -21.03 22.33 33.38
CA ASN A 22 -19.87 23.18 33.13
C ASN A 22 -18.66 22.84 34.02
N THR A 23 -18.22 21.58 34.06
CA THR A 23 -17.07 21.15 34.90
C THR A 23 -16.31 19.94 34.33
N SER A 24 -15.66 20.02 33.17
CA SER A 24 -14.66 19.00 32.79
C SER A 24 -13.32 19.62 32.35
N ASN A 25 -12.25 19.10 32.95
CA ASN A 25 -10.85 19.44 32.72
C ASN A 25 -10.25 18.48 31.68
N TYR A 26 -10.66 18.56 30.42
CA TYR A 26 -9.94 17.84 29.35
C TYR A 26 -9.45 18.80 28.26
N PRO A 27 -8.16 18.71 27.88
CA PRO A 27 -7.55 19.59 26.90
C PRO A 27 -7.95 19.12 25.51
N ILE A 28 -8.79 19.88 24.80
CA ILE A 28 -8.95 19.70 23.36
C ILE A 28 -7.87 20.60 22.74
N ALA A 29 -6.78 19.96 22.33
CA ALA A 29 -5.73 20.58 21.55
C ALA A 29 -5.85 20.09 20.10
N TRP A 30 -5.55 21.01 19.19
CA TRP A 30 -5.55 20.88 17.74
C TRP A 30 -4.83 19.61 17.25
N GLU A 31 -5.58 18.62 16.76
CA GLU A 31 -5.07 17.54 15.90
C GLU A 31 -5.95 17.51 14.64
N ALA A 32 -5.32 17.61 13.47
CA ALA A 32 -6.00 17.68 12.18
C ALA A 32 -6.91 16.47 11.98
N PHE A 33 -8.21 16.68 11.78
CA PHE A 33 -9.08 15.60 11.35
C PHE A 33 -8.78 15.24 9.90
N GLY A 34 -8.77 13.94 9.59
CA GLY A 34 -8.89 13.43 8.23
C GLY A 34 -10.16 13.93 7.56
N ALA A 35 -10.22 13.81 6.24
CA ALA A 35 -11.37 14.30 5.48
C ALA A 35 -12.67 13.60 5.90
N LEU A 36 -13.76 14.37 5.98
CA LEU A 36 -15.09 13.88 6.35
C LEU A 36 -16.00 13.84 5.10
N ALA A 37 -16.40 12.65 4.68
CA ALA A 37 -17.56 12.49 3.79
C ALA A 37 -18.85 12.51 4.62
N VAL A 38 -19.85 13.23 4.12
CA VAL A 38 -21.20 13.25 4.69
C VAL A 38 -22.20 13.04 3.58
N GLN A 39 -22.90 11.90 3.61
CA GLN A 39 -24.04 11.66 2.74
C GLN A 39 -25.34 12.04 3.46
N VAL A 40 -26.13 12.90 2.82
CA VAL A 40 -27.44 13.30 3.35
C VAL A 40 -28.52 12.89 2.36
N PRO A 41 -29.46 12.00 2.74
CA PRO A 41 -30.58 11.66 1.88
C PRO A 41 -31.41 12.93 1.61
N LEU A 42 -31.70 13.19 0.34
CA LEU A 42 -32.47 14.35 -0.10
C LEU A 42 -33.92 13.94 -0.38
N GLU A 43 -34.87 14.71 0.14
CA GLU A 43 -36.29 14.56 -0.18
C GLU A 43 -36.69 15.43 -1.38
N GLN A 44 -37.75 15.07 -2.09
CA GLN A 44 -38.31 15.93 -3.13
C GLN A 44 -38.82 17.24 -2.50
N GLY A 45 -38.13 18.35 -2.79
CA GLY A 45 -38.49 19.66 -2.27
C GLY A 45 -37.28 20.42 -1.73
N TRP A 46 -37.52 21.27 -0.73
CA TRP A 46 -36.45 22.02 -0.06
C TRP A 46 -35.79 21.13 1.00
N ASN A 47 -34.50 20.86 0.82
CA ASN A 47 -33.66 20.22 1.83
C ASN A 47 -32.82 21.30 2.52
N SER A 48 -32.61 21.16 3.83
CA SER A 48 -31.74 22.04 4.61
C SER A 48 -30.62 21.21 5.22
N ILE A 49 -29.42 21.29 4.63
CA ILE A 49 -28.21 20.71 5.20
C ILE A 49 -27.50 21.80 6.01
N LYS A 50 -27.30 21.57 7.30
CA LYS A 50 -26.61 22.50 8.20
C LYS A 50 -25.29 21.86 8.64
N ILE A 51 -24.18 22.51 8.30
CA ILE A 51 -22.85 22.13 8.78
C ILE A 51 -22.42 23.20 9.78
N ALA A 52 -22.10 22.79 11.01
CA ALA A 52 -21.68 23.69 12.08
C ALA A 52 -20.20 23.47 12.41
N VAL A 53 -19.46 24.57 12.53
CA VAL A 53 -18.08 24.57 13.04
C VAL A 53 -18.13 25.20 14.42
N ALA A 54 -17.75 24.44 15.44
CA ALA A 54 -17.66 24.94 16.80
C ALA A 54 -16.23 25.37 17.11
N ASP A 55 -16.09 26.63 17.50
CA ASP A 55 -14.92 27.16 18.21
C ASP A 55 -14.91 26.56 19.62
N ILE A 56 -13.78 25.97 20.02
CA ILE A 56 -13.59 25.32 21.32
C ILE A 56 -13.41 26.32 22.47
N GLY A 57 -13.66 27.61 22.22
CA GLY A 57 -13.82 28.62 23.25
C GLY A 57 -12.50 29.20 23.74
N ASP A 58 -11.46 29.19 22.91
CA ASP A 58 -10.27 30.00 23.14
C ASP A 58 -10.50 31.45 22.63
N GLN A 59 -9.45 32.28 22.62
CA GLN A 59 -9.55 33.67 22.15
C GLN A 59 -9.02 33.86 20.72
N GLU A 60 -8.61 32.78 20.05
CA GLU A 60 -8.10 32.78 18.70
C GLU A 60 -9.23 32.34 17.76
N VAL A 61 -9.55 33.15 16.76
CA VAL A 61 -10.55 32.76 15.75
C VAL A 61 -9.85 31.85 14.74
N ASP A 62 -9.71 30.57 15.06
CA ASP A 62 -8.96 29.59 14.23
C ASP A 62 -9.84 28.49 13.62
N SER A 63 -11.13 28.46 13.97
CA SER A 63 -12.07 27.45 13.48
C SER A 63 -12.53 27.77 12.06
N SER A 64 -12.03 27.00 11.09
CA SER A 64 -12.44 27.08 9.70
C SER A 64 -12.77 25.69 9.15
N ILE A 65 -13.82 25.61 8.33
CA ILE A 65 -14.14 24.42 7.55
C ILE A 65 -13.97 24.75 6.08
N TYR A 66 -13.28 23.85 5.38
CA TYR A 66 -13.18 23.90 3.94
C TYR A 66 -14.03 22.78 3.37
N VAL A 67 -15.16 23.16 2.75
CA VAL A 67 -16.06 22.20 2.09
C VAL A 67 -15.75 22.20 0.61
N THR A 68 -15.45 21.03 0.07
CA THR A 68 -15.30 20.80 -1.37
C THR A 68 -16.22 19.68 -1.81
N ASN A 69 -16.42 19.53 -3.12
CA ASN A 69 -17.08 18.37 -3.71
C ASN A 69 -18.52 18.14 -3.21
N LEU A 70 -19.32 19.23 -3.11
CA LEU A 70 -20.78 19.09 -2.97
C LEU A 70 -21.36 18.61 -4.30
N GLU A 71 -21.67 17.33 -4.37
CA GLU A 71 -22.30 16.69 -5.52
C GLU A 71 -23.72 16.28 -5.19
N PHE A 72 -24.66 16.58 -6.11
CA PHE A 72 -25.96 15.94 -6.07
C PHE A 72 -25.82 14.59 -6.76
N GLN A 73 -25.95 13.49 -6.00
CA GLN A 73 -26.23 12.20 -6.62
C GLN A 73 -27.66 12.27 -7.18
N THR A 74 -27.79 12.59 -8.47
CA THR A 74 -29.09 12.71 -9.15
C THR A 74 -29.41 11.45 -9.94
N GLY A 75 -30.56 10.84 -9.67
CA GLY A 75 -31.09 9.70 -10.43
C GLY A 75 -32.29 9.09 -9.71
N ASP A 76 -33.08 8.27 -10.40
CA ASP A 76 -34.22 7.54 -9.83
C ASP A 76 -33.79 6.36 -8.90
N GLY A 77 -32.51 6.25 -8.54
CA GLY A 77 -31.97 5.17 -7.70
C GLY A 77 -31.51 5.71 -6.35
N VAL A 78 -32.22 5.36 -5.28
CA VAL A 78 -31.58 5.29 -3.96
C VAL A 78 -30.42 4.29 -4.08
N PRO A 79 -29.19 4.63 -3.66
CA PRO A 79 -28.07 3.70 -3.74
C PRO A 79 -28.45 2.36 -3.10
N VAL A 80 -28.08 1.27 -3.76
CA VAL A 80 -28.28 -0.06 -3.17
C VAL A 80 -27.25 -0.23 -2.07
N ILE A 81 -27.71 -0.36 -0.83
CA ILE A 81 -26.81 -0.60 0.30
C ILE A 81 -26.40 -2.07 0.31
N VAL A 82 -25.11 -2.33 0.18
CA VAL A 82 -24.51 -3.66 0.26
C VAL A 82 -23.68 -3.73 1.54
N ASN A 83 -24.07 -4.60 2.46
CA ASN A 83 -23.36 -4.73 3.74
C ASN A 83 -22.50 -5.99 3.74
N GLY A 84 -21.20 -5.81 3.94
CA GLY A 84 -20.28 -6.88 4.27
C GLY A 84 -20.50 -7.39 5.70
N THR A 85 -20.06 -8.60 5.94
CA THR A 85 -19.93 -9.18 7.27
C THR A 85 -18.53 -9.73 7.44
N VAL A 86 -18.09 -10.00 8.67
CA VAL A 86 -16.75 -10.59 8.93
C VAL A 86 -16.53 -11.89 8.13
N ASP A 87 -17.59 -12.67 7.89
CA ASP A 87 -17.52 -13.94 7.13
C ASP A 87 -17.77 -13.77 5.62
N GLN A 88 -18.27 -12.61 5.19
CA GLN A 88 -18.62 -12.30 3.80
C GLN A 88 -18.29 -10.84 3.52
N ASN A 89 -17.01 -10.59 3.25
CA ASN A 89 -16.48 -9.25 3.07
C ASN A 89 -15.86 -9.03 1.68
N ASN A 90 -16.04 -10.00 0.78
CA ASN A 90 -15.74 -9.89 -0.64
C ASN A 90 -17.07 -9.68 -1.34
N LEU A 91 -17.27 -8.49 -1.87
CA LEU A 91 -18.54 -8.01 -2.39
C LEU A 91 -18.38 -7.72 -3.87
N ASP A 92 -19.34 -8.15 -4.67
CA ASP A 92 -19.36 -7.91 -6.10
C ASP A 92 -20.30 -6.75 -6.42
N ALA A 93 -19.83 -5.82 -7.24
CA ALA A 93 -20.61 -4.70 -7.74
C ALA A 93 -21.56 -5.11 -8.86
N SER A 94 -22.55 -4.27 -9.12
CA SER A 94 -23.49 -4.45 -10.21
C SER A 94 -23.67 -3.17 -11.02
N ASP A 95 -24.52 -3.19 -12.06
CA ASP A 95 -24.81 -1.99 -12.86
C ASP A 95 -25.56 -0.88 -12.08
N ALA A 96 -25.90 -1.12 -10.81
CA ALA A 96 -26.59 -0.15 -9.96
C ALA A 96 -25.60 0.62 -9.10
N ASN A 97 -25.81 1.93 -8.93
CA ASN A 97 -25.03 2.70 -7.96
C ASN A 97 -25.23 2.13 -6.55
N GLU A 98 -24.12 1.75 -5.93
CA GLU A 98 -24.08 1.01 -4.67
C GLU A 98 -23.34 1.78 -3.58
N THR A 99 -23.70 1.46 -2.34
CA THR A 99 -22.95 1.89 -1.16
C THR A 99 -22.55 0.65 -0.40
N PHE A 100 -21.28 0.29 -0.50
CA PHE A 100 -20.68 -0.82 0.19
C PHE A 100 -20.30 -0.40 1.61
N ASN A 101 -20.71 -1.19 2.59
CA ASN A 101 -20.25 -1.07 3.97
C ASN A 101 -19.42 -2.30 4.29
N LEU A 102 -18.10 -2.17 4.16
CA LEU A 102 -17.18 -3.25 4.49
C LEU A 102 -17.10 -3.42 6.01
N ALA A 103 -17.14 -4.66 6.48
CA ALA A 103 -16.93 -4.99 7.88
C ALA A 103 -15.42 -5.01 8.21
N ASP A 104 -15.02 -4.96 9.47
CA ASP A 104 -13.61 -5.10 9.88
C ASP A 104 -12.95 -6.39 9.32
N GLY A 105 -11.62 -6.37 9.19
CA GLY A 105 -10.82 -7.51 8.72
C GLY A 105 -10.49 -7.45 7.24
N ILE A 106 -10.08 -8.57 6.63
CA ILE A 106 -9.78 -8.62 5.19
C ILE A 106 -11.09 -8.56 4.39
N GLY A 107 -11.09 -7.89 3.24
CA GLY A 107 -12.23 -7.85 2.33
C GLY A 107 -11.91 -7.20 1.00
N SER A 108 -12.84 -7.29 0.06
CA SER A 108 -12.70 -6.68 -1.26
C SER A 108 -14.03 -6.18 -1.80
N VAL A 109 -13.96 -5.20 -2.71
CA VAL A 109 -15.04 -4.89 -3.65
C VAL A 109 -14.53 -5.15 -5.06
N SER A 110 -15.26 -5.93 -5.84
CA SER A 110 -14.89 -6.35 -7.20
C SER A 110 -15.97 -5.97 -8.22
N GLY A 111 -15.57 -5.58 -9.42
CA GLY A 111 -16.48 -5.37 -10.54
C GLY A 111 -15.78 -4.77 -11.75
N THR A 112 -16.47 -4.70 -12.88
CA THR A 112 -15.96 -3.99 -14.06
C THR A 112 -15.95 -2.47 -13.83
N LEU A 113 -15.27 -1.72 -14.69
CA LEU A 113 -15.27 -0.24 -14.65
C LEU A 113 -16.68 0.36 -14.65
N SER A 114 -17.63 -0.29 -15.34
CA SER A 114 -19.01 0.19 -15.45
C SER A 114 -19.83 -0.13 -14.22
N GLU A 115 -19.61 -1.29 -13.60
CA GLU A 115 -20.32 -1.70 -12.39
C GLU A 115 -19.85 -0.87 -11.20
N LEU A 116 -18.54 -0.64 -11.06
CA LEU A 116 -17.98 0.19 -9.98
C LEU A 116 -18.24 1.70 -10.15
N ARG A 117 -18.81 2.13 -11.28
CA ARG A 117 -18.93 3.56 -11.58
C ARG A 117 -19.94 4.22 -10.64
N ASP A 118 -19.49 5.30 -10.00
CA ASP A 118 -20.23 6.12 -9.05
C ASP A 118 -20.59 5.40 -7.73
N ASP A 119 -19.94 4.27 -7.45
CA ASP A 119 -20.07 3.55 -6.19
C ASP A 119 -19.32 4.25 -5.05
N VAL A 120 -19.82 4.02 -3.84
CA VAL A 120 -19.21 4.47 -2.60
C VAL A 120 -18.87 3.28 -1.72
N ILE A 121 -17.65 3.24 -1.21
CA ILE A 121 -17.15 2.18 -0.35
C ILE A 121 -16.76 2.78 0.99
N SER A 122 -17.46 2.38 2.04
CA SER A 122 -17.13 2.71 3.43
C SER A 122 -16.43 1.54 4.13
N GLY A 123 -15.56 1.86 5.10
CA GLY A 123 -14.74 0.86 5.78
C GLY A 123 -13.54 0.37 4.96
N PHE A 124 -13.07 1.19 4.00
CA PHE A 124 -11.86 0.89 3.24
C PHE A 124 -10.61 1.26 4.03
N ASP A 125 -9.71 0.30 4.22
CA ASP A 125 -8.44 0.44 4.94
C ASP A 125 -7.36 -0.45 4.30
N GLN A 126 -6.20 -0.59 4.97
CA GLN A 126 -5.05 -1.37 4.46
C GLN A 126 -5.31 -2.87 4.34
N LEU A 127 -6.39 -3.39 4.92
CA LEU A 127 -6.78 -4.81 4.80
C LEU A 127 -7.75 -5.03 3.64
N LYS A 128 -8.09 -3.97 2.89
CA LYS A 128 -9.04 -4.01 1.79
C LYS A 128 -8.38 -3.90 0.43
N SER A 129 -9.06 -4.45 -0.56
CA SER A 129 -8.74 -4.24 -1.96
C SER A 129 -9.97 -3.82 -2.77
N LEU A 130 -9.73 -3.02 -3.80
CA LEU A 130 -10.70 -2.73 -4.86
C LEU A 130 -10.19 -3.40 -6.13
N VAL A 131 -11.00 -4.26 -6.74
CA VAL A 131 -10.60 -5.03 -7.92
C VAL A 131 -11.43 -4.61 -9.13
N PHE A 132 -10.75 -4.08 -10.14
CA PHE A 132 -11.33 -3.78 -11.43
C PHE A 132 -11.18 -4.99 -12.35
N GLU A 133 -12.29 -5.68 -12.59
CA GLU A 133 -12.32 -6.92 -13.36
C GLU A 133 -12.18 -6.67 -14.86
N SER A 134 -11.53 -7.63 -15.54
CA SER A 134 -11.38 -7.65 -17.00
C SER A 134 -10.71 -6.39 -17.57
N VAL A 135 -9.88 -5.72 -16.77
CA VAL A 135 -9.09 -4.58 -17.19
C VAL A 135 -7.76 -4.47 -16.44
N THR A 136 -6.70 -4.13 -17.18
CA THR A 136 -5.37 -3.82 -16.62
C THR A 136 -5.04 -2.34 -16.84
N PHE A 137 -4.58 -1.65 -15.80
CA PHE A 137 -4.09 -0.27 -15.89
C PHE A 137 -2.93 0.00 -14.92
N LEU A 138 -2.18 1.07 -15.20
CA LEU A 138 -1.05 1.55 -14.42
C LEU A 138 -1.49 2.58 -13.36
N ARG A 139 -0.64 2.81 -12.35
CA ARG A 139 -0.87 3.84 -11.33
C ARG A 139 -1.03 5.24 -11.91
N SER A 140 -0.35 5.53 -13.02
CA SER A 140 -0.44 6.79 -13.77
C SER A 140 -1.80 7.02 -14.46
N GLN A 141 -2.61 5.97 -14.60
CA GLN A 141 -3.99 6.04 -15.12
C GLN A 141 -5.03 6.14 -14.00
N LEU A 142 -4.59 6.17 -12.73
CA LEU A 142 -5.43 6.34 -11.54
C LEU A 142 -5.14 7.71 -10.91
N SER A 143 -6.13 8.60 -10.93
CA SER A 143 -6.07 9.86 -10.19
C SER A 143 -6.75 9.71 -8.82
N VAL A 144 -6.09 10.19 -7.77
CA VAL A 144 -6.59 10.14 -6.39
C VAL A 144 -6.75 11.57 -5.88
N PHE A 145 -7.97 11.96 -5.51
CA PHE A 145 -8.24 13.29 -4.95
C PHE A 145 -8.35 13.25 -3.43
N SER A 146 -7.63 14.15 -2.77
CA SER A 146 -7.61 14.28 -1.30
C SER A 146 -8.99 14.61 -0.74
N GLY A 147 -9.34 13.99 0.38
CA GLY A 147 -10.73 13.91 0.83
C GLY A 147 -11.03 12.49 1.30
N SER A 148 -12.30 12.11 1.26
CA SER A 148 -12.61 10.74 0.87
C SER A 148 -12.00 10.51 -0.50
N ALA A 149 -11.20 9.46 -0.66
CA ALA A 149 -10.43 9.24 -1.87
C ALA A 149 -11.38 9.01 -3.04
N ILE A 150 -11.46 9.99 -3.95
CA ILE A 150 -12.13 9.82 -5.23
C ILE A 150 -11.08 9.25 -6.18
N LEU A 151 -11.30 8.01 -6.57
CA LEU A 151 -10.49 7.27 -7.53
C LEU A 151 -11.09 7.47 -8.93
N GLU A 152 -10.40 8.22 -9.76
CA GLU A 152 -10.75 8.41 -11.17
C GLU A 152 -9.81 7.58 -12.05
N VAL A 153 -10.37 6.58 -12.73
CA VAL A 153 -9.62 5.72 -13.65
C VAL A 153 -9.79 6.27 -15.07
N ASP A 154 -8.71 6.66 -15.73
CA ASP A 154 -8.68 7.12 -17.13
C ASP A 154 -7.67 6.27 -17.91
N ILE A 155 -8.16 5.17 -18.49
CA ILE A 155 -7.31 4.17 -19.16
C ILE A 155 -6.85 4.70 -20.50
N ASN A 156 -7.68 5.47 -21.19
CA ASN A 156 -7.37 5.97 -22.51
C ASN A 156 -6.60 7.30 -22.49
N GLN A 157 -6.45 7.92 -21.32
CA GLN A 157 -5.75 9.18 -21.05
C GLN A 157 -6.30 10.35 -21.89
N ASP A 158 -7.61 10.40 -22.14
CA ASP A 158 -8.26 11.49 -22.86
C ASP A 158 -8.65 12.67 -21.96
N GLY A 159 -8.44 12.54 -20.64
CA GLY A 159 -8.75 13.55 -19.63
C GLY A 159 -10.19 13.47 -19.10
N SER A 160 -10.95 12.44 -19.48
CA SER A 160 -12.25 12.10 -18.89
C SER A 160 -12.17 10.71 -18.24
N PRO A 161 -12.59 10.55 -16.97
CA PRO A 161 -12.51 9.25 -16.32
C PRO A 161 -13.45 8.22 -16.96
N ASP A 162 -12.92 7.03 -17.24
CA ASP A 162 -13.66 5.83 -17.61
C ASP A 162 -14.45 5.27 -16.41
N SER A 163 -13.97 5.45 -15.18
CA SER A 163 -14.72 5.13 -13.95
C SER A 163 -14.36 6.06 -12.81
N LYS A 164 -15.29 6.24 -11.87
CA LYS A 164 -15.12 7.05 -10.67
C LYS A 164 -15.65 6.26 -9.48
N VAL A 165 -14.82 5.98 -8.49
CA VAL A 165 -15.19 5.28 -7.25
C VAL A 165 -14.85 6.18 -6.07
N THR A 166 -15.71 6.24 -5.05
CA THR A 166 -15.42 7.00 -3.82
C THR A 166 -15.11 6.05 -2.67
N LEU A 167 -13.95 6.20 -2.04
CA LEU A 167 -13.59 5.48 -0.83
C LEU A 167 -13.69 6.41 0.38
N GLU A 168 -14.45 6.01 1.40
CA GLU A 168 -14.53 6.70 2.68
C GLU A 168 -13.49 6.13 3.65
N GLY A 169 -12.62 6.98 4.16
CA GLY A 169 -11.54 6.61 5.08
C GLY A 169 -10.57 7.76 5.31
N ASP A 170 -9.64 7.56 6.23
CA ASP A 170 -8.47 8.44 6.41
C ASP A 170 -7.28 7.85 5.65
N PHE A 171 -6.87 8.56 4.59
CA PHE A 171 -5.79 8.13 3.70
C PHE A 171 -4.53 9.02 3.82
N ASN A 172 -4.41 9.83 4.88
CA ASN A 172 -3.30 10.79 5.01
C ASN A 172 -1.95 10.14 5.33
N ALA A 173 -1.94 8.91 5.82
CA ALA A 173 -0.74 8.20 6.26
C ALA A 173 -0.14 7.29 5.17
N GLY A 174 -0.62 7.36 3.93
CA GLY A 174 -0.24 6.45 2.86
C GLY A 174 -0.67 6.90 1.48
N ASP A 175 -0.60 5.98 0.52
CA ASP A 175 -1.02 6.18 -0.86
C ASP A 175 -1.59 4.87 -1.43
N PHE A 176 -2.29 4.99 -2.55
CA PHE A 176 -2.85 3.88 -3.28
C PHE A 176 -1.82 3.27 -4.22
N MET A 177 -1.78 1.95 -4.27
CA MET A 177 -0.96 1.18 -5.18
C MET A 177 -1.84 0.44 -6.19
N THR A 178 -1.35 0.24 -7.41
CA THR A 178 -2.02 -0.56 -8.44
C THR A 178 -1.20 -1.80 -8.78
N ALA A 179 -1.78 -2.98 -8.67
CA ALA A 179 -1.20 -4.23 -9.12
C ALA A 179 -1.99 -4.78 -10.31
N ARG A 180 -1.32 -4.97 -11.46
CA ARG A 180 -1.91 -5.69 -12.59
C ARG A 180 -1.83 -7.19 -12.32
N LEU A 181 -2.96 -7.86 -12.43
CA LEU A 181 -3.08 -9.31 -12.41
C LEU A 181 -3.20 -9.82 -13.86
N GLU A 182 -3.52 -11.11 -14.06
CA GLU A 182 -3.66 -11.70 -15.40
C GLU A 182 -4.65 -10.92 -16.29
N THR A 183 -5.83 -10.61 -15.74
CA THR A 183 -6.90 -9.90 -16.46
C THR A 183 -7.41 -8.67 -15.75
N ASP A 184 -7.04 -8.47 -14.49
CA ASP A 184 -7.68 -7.52 -13.58
C ASP A 184 -6.66 -6.52 -13.03
N THR A 185 -7.15 -5.44 -12.41
CA THR A 185 -6.32 -4.51 -11.65
C THR A 185 -6.78 -4.47 -10.22
N GLN A 186 -5.87 -4.73 -9.28
CA GLN A 186 -6.11 -4.55 -7.86
C GLN A 186 -5.58 -3.18 -7.42
N VAL A 187 -6.38 -2.47 -6.64
CA VAL A 187 -6.02 -1.23 -5.95
C VAL A 187 -6.06 -1.47 -4.44
N THR A 188 -4.97 -1.16 -3.75
CA THR A 188 -4.87 -1.22 -2.28
C THR A 188 -4.40 0.13 -1.73
N PHE A 189 -4.61 0.36 -0.44
CA PHE A 189 -4.06 1.50 0.27
C PHE A 189 -2.95 1.02 1.20
N GLU A 190 -1.74 1.54 1.02
CA GLU A 190 -0.58 1.18 1.83
C GLU A 190 -0.07 2.39 2.61
N SER A 191 0.40 2.15 3.84
CA SER A 191 1.03 3.21 4.63
C SER A 191 2.36 3.61 4.02
N PHE A 192 2.72 4.88 4.17
CA PHE A 192 4.05 5.35 3.84
C PHE A 192 5.09 4.60 4.66
N LEU A 193 6.22 4.31 4.03
CA LEU A 193 7.33 3.72 4.77
C LEU A 193 7.86 4.69 5.82
N THR A 194 7.99 4.21 7.07
CA THR A 194 8.56 5.00 8.16
C THR A 194 9.95 5.56 7.79
N ALA A 195 10.30 6.71 8.37
CA ALA A 195 11.55 7.39 8.05
C ALA A 195 12.76 6.61 8.61
N LEU A 196 13.53 6.01 7.71
CA LEU A 196 14.73 5.23 8.04
C LEU A 196 15.95 6.13 8.26
N GLN A 197 16.76 5.83 9.27
CA GLN A 197 17.91 6.64 9.63
C GLN A 197 19.05 5.80 10.20
N ASN A 198 20.26 6.03 9.69
CA ASN A 198 21.45 5.29 10.10
C ASN A 198 21.67 5.29 11.63
N ARG A 199 21.72 4.08 12.18
CA ARG A 199 21.85 3.71 13.60
C ARG A 199 20.67 4.11 14.49
N LYS A 200 19.49 4.24 13.90
CA LYS A 200 18.27 4.50 14.64
C LYS A 200 17.28 3.39 14.35
N ALA A 201 17.17 2.47 15.31
CA ALA A 201 16.20 1.40 15.27
C ALA A 201 14.79 1.92 14.99
N VAL A 202 14.09 1.25 14.09
CA VAL A 202 12.64 1.41 13.90
C VAL A 202 11.87 0.79 15.07
N ASP A 203 10.59 1.11 15.21
CA ASP A 203 9.76 0.37 16.17
C ASP A 203 9.58 -1.07 15.66
N GLY A 204 9.69 -2.06 16.55
CA GLY A 204 9.54 -3.47 16.17
C GLY A 204 8.17 -3.79 15.55
N SER A 205 7.14 -2.98 15.82
CA SER A 205 5.82 -3.09 15.20
C SER A 205 5.75 -2.58 13.76
N GLU A 206 6.73 -1.77 13.32
CA GLU A 206 6.84 -1.31 11.92
C GLU A 206 7.53 -2.34 11.02
N ILE A 207 8.14 -3.39 11.59
CA ILE A 207 8.85 -4.41 10.84
C ILE A 207 7.86 -5.42 10.27
N ASN A 208 7.36 -5.10 9.09
CA ASN A 208 6.16 -5.70 8.48
C ASN A 208 6.44 -6.60 7.25
N GLY A 209 7.69 -6.66 6.76
CA GLY A 209 7.98 -7.34 5.50
C GLY A 209 7.49 -6.58 4.28
N ILE A 210 6.90 -7.27 3.30
CA ILE A 210 6.34 -6.69 2.09
C ILE A 210 4.84 -6.42 2.29
N VAL A 211 4.41 -5.16 2.25
CA VAL A 211 3.00 -4.77 2.52
C VAL A 211 2.04 -5.09 1.38
N ASN A 212 2.53 -5.08 0.14
CA ASN A 212 1.74 -5.38 -1.06
C ASN A 212 2.47 -6.44 -1.90
N ALA A 213 2.30 -7.71 -1.53
CA ALA A 213 2.93 -8.82 -2.24
C ALA A 213 2.41 -8.95 -3.68
N GLU A 214 1.12 -8.66 -3.89
CA GLU A 214 0.50 -8.67 -5.23
C GLU A 214 1.13 -7.65 -6.17
N PHE A 215 1.70 -6.54 -5.69
CA PHE A 215 2.44 -5.61 -6.54
C PHE A 215 3.68 -6.25 -7.17
N LEU A 216 4.31 -7.20 -6.47
CA LEU A 216 5.52 -7.92 -6.88
C LEU A 216 5.19 -9.22 -7.62
N ASN A 217 4.35 -9.13 -8.65
CA ASN A 217 4.00 -10.27 -9.50
C ASN A 217 4.52 -10.10 -10.94
N GLY A 218 4.62 -11.21 -11.68
CA GLY A 218 5.14 -11.23 -13.04
C GLY A 218 4.26 -10.54 -14.09
N HIS A 219 2.94 -10.50 -13.93
CA HIS A 219 2.02 -9.71 -14.76
C HIS A 219 2.28 -8.21 -14.65
N ASN A 220 2.86 -7.77 -13.53
CA ASN A 220 3.18 -6.37 -13.27
C ASN A 220 4.55 -5.93 -13.79
N VAL A 221 5.38 -6.85 -14.32
CA VAL A 221 6.79 -6.59 -14.67
C VAL A 221 7.00 -5.57 -15.80
N THR A 222 6.01 -5.37 -16.66
CA THR A 222 6.17 -4.46 -17.82
C THR A 222 6.39 -3.03 -17.31
N ASN A 223 7.56 -2.46 -17.60
CA ASN A 223 8.05 -1.17 -17.09
C ASN A 223 8.35 -1.14 -15.58
N MET A 224 8.45 -2.31 -14.94
CA MET A 224 8.90 -2.39 -13.55
C MET A 224 10.39 -2.12 -13.47
N THR A 225 10.77 -1.16 -12.62
CA THR A 225 12.17 -0.81 -12.38
C THR A 225 12.49 -0.75 -10.89
N VAL A 226 13.77 -0.97 -10.57
CA VAL A 226 14.32 -0.82 -9.23
C VAL A 226 15.32 0.32 -9.22
N THR A 227 15.17 1.23 -8.26
CA THR A 227 16.15 2.27 -7.98
C THR A 227 16.65 2.16 -6.54
N PHE A 228 17.94 2.36 -6.33
CA PHE A 228 18.55 2.36 -4.99
C PHE A 228 18.52 3.76 -4.40
N GLU A 229 18.06 3.90 -3.16
CA GLU A 229 18.10 5.18 -2.47
C GLU A 229 19.55 5.60 -2.20
N ALA A 230 19.94 6.75 -2.73
CA ALA A 230 21.33 7.21 -2.65
C ALA A 230 21.83 7.49 -1.22
N ASN A 231 20.91 7.74 -0.28
CA ASN A 231 21.22 8.05 1.12
C ASN A 231 21.21 6.81 2.03
N ALA A 232 20.81 5.64 1.51
CA ALA A 232 20.98 4.36 2.21
C ALA A 232 22.46 4.13 2.51
N SER A 233 22.77 3.64 3.70
CA SER A 233 24.13 3.59 4.21
C SER A 233 24.35 2.35 5.07
N ALA A 234 24.96 1.33 4.45
CA ALA A 234 25.45 0.16 5.15
C ALA A 234 26.91 0.26 5.59
N GLY A 235 27.28 -0.52 6.60
CA GLY A 235 28.69 -0.84 6.89
C GLY A 235 29.31 -1.72 5.80
N PHE A 236 28.56 -2.70 5.29
CA PHE A 236 29.01 -3.69 4.32
C PHE A 236 28.88 -3.25 2.86
N ASN A 237 29.53 -3.96 1.95
CA ASN A 237 29.34 -3.79 0.51
C ASN A 237 28.33 -4.83 0.02
N ASN A 238 27.05 -4.61 0.30
CA ASN A 238 26.01 -5.59 0.04
C ASN A 238 25.75 -5.78 -1.45
N THR A 239 25.59 -7.04 -1.86
CA THR A 239 25.06 -7.40 -3.17
C THR A 239 23.55 -7.50 -3.06
N VAL A 240 22.83 -7.06 -4.08
CA VAL A 240 21.37 -7.12 -4.11
C VAL A 240 20.93 -7.73 -5.43
N GLY A 241 19.93 -8.59 -5.37
CA GLY A 241 19.32 -9.21 -6.53
C GLY A 241 17.84 -9.46 -6.31
N TYR A 242 17.22 -10.04 -7.33
CA TYR A 242 15.86 -10.55 -7.26
C TYR A 242 15.82 -12.00 -7.75
N TYR A 243 14.73 -12.69 -7.43
CA TYR A 243 14.43 -14.03 -7.87
C TYR A 243 12.93 -14.13 -8.17
N GLU A 244 12.57 -15.15 -8.90
CA GLU A 244 11.19 -15.51 -9.17
C GLU A 244 10.74 -16.60 -8.20
N ILE A 245 9.47 -16.55 -7.78
CA ILE A 245 8.82 -17.59 -6.99
C ILE A 245 7.76 -18.20 -7.89
N ASP A 246 7.95 -19.46 -8.26
CA ASP A 246 6.97 -20.14 -9.11
C ASP A 246 5.68 -20.49 -8.33
N PRO A 247 4.57 -20.86 -9.01
CA PRO A 247 3.32 -21.23 -8.34
C PRO A 247 3.41 -22.43 -7.38
N THR A 248 4.53 -23.16 -7.36
CA THR A 248 4.81 -24.25 -6.42
C THR A 248 5.60 -23.79 -5.18
N GLY A 249 6.01 -22.52 -5.15
CA GLY A 249 6.84 -21.90 -4.11
C GLY A 249 8.34 -22.11 -4.33
N GLN A 250 8.78 -22.56 -5.51
CA GLN A 250 10.20 -22.75 -5.79
C GLN A 250 10.86 -21.42 -6.16
N LEU A 251 12.03 -21.16 -5.58
CA LEU A 251 12.85 -20.00 -5.94
C LEU A 251 13.64 -20.32 -7.21
N VAL A 252 13.43 -19.53 -8.26
CA VAL A 252 14.01 -19.71 -9.59
C VAL A 252 14.52 -18.38 -10.16
N ASN A 253 15.28 -18.44 -11.26
CA ASN A 253 15.74 -17.27 -12.02
C ASN A 253 16.39 -16.15 -11.17
N VAL A 254 17.44 -16.50 -10.43
CA VAL A 254 18.16 -15.55 -9.57
C VAL A 254 18.98 -14.59 -10.42
N THR A 255 18.72 -13.29 -10.29
CA THR A 255 19.38 -12.22 -11.05
C THR A 255 20.02 -11.21 -10.11
N ILE A 256 21.26 -10.80 -10.39
CA ILE A 256 21.96 -9.77 -9.62
C ILE A 256 21.64 -8.39 -10.18
N LEU A 257 20.98 -7.55 -9.39
CA LEU A 257 20.73 -6.13 -9.73
C LEU A 257 22.01 -5.31 -9.53
N ALA A 258 22.65 -5.48 -8.37
CA ALA A 258 23.84 -4.75 -8.01
C ALA A 258 24.84 -5.66 -7.29
N ALA A 259 26.01 -5.87 -7.89
CA ALA A 259 27.13 -6.52 -7.21
C ALA A 259 27.55 -5.78 -5.93
N ASN A 260 27.40 -4.45 -5.91
CA ASN A 260 27.58 -3.62 -4.72
C ASN A 260 26.58 -2.45 -4.73
N ALA A 261 25.61 -2.48 -3.81
CA ALA A 261 24.54 -1.49 -3.66
C ALA A 261 25.08 -0.06 -3.49
N LYS A 262 26.24 0.13 -2.85
CA LYS A 262 26.87 1.46 -2.67
C LYS A 262 27.32 2.13 -3.96
N THR A 263 27.42 1.36 -5.03
CA THR A 263 27.84 1.83 -6.35
C THR A 263 26.75 1.66 -7.41
N ALA A 264 25.57 1.17 -7.01
CA ALA A 264 24.40 1.09 -7.88
C ALA A 264 23.94 2.51 -8.25
N SER A 265 23.47 2.69 -9.48
CA SER A 265 23.01 3.99 -9.95
C SER A 265 22.00 3.82 -11.08
N GLY A 266 20.97 4.66 -11.06
CA GLY A 266 19.91 4.67 -12.07
C GLY A 266 18.91 3.53 -11.88
N PRO A 267 17.81 3.57 -12.65
CA PRO A 267 16.81 2.51 -12.67
C PRO A 267 17.38 1.25 -13.31
N MET A 268 16.98 0.09 -12.77
CA MET A 268 17.32 -1.24 -13.27
C MET A 268 16.02 -1.98 -13.60
N ASP A 269 15.92 -2.50 -14.81
CA ASP A 269 14.74 -3.25 -15.23
C ASP A 269 14.66 -4.60 -14.51
N ILE A 270 13.45 -5.02 -14.13
CA ILE A 270 13.17 -6.40 -13.75
C ILE A 270 12.60 -7.12 -14.97
N THR A 271 12.96 -8.39 -15.12
CA THR A 271 12.30 -9.30 -16.06
C THR A 271 11.91 -10.57 -15.33
N VAL A 272 10.74 -11.11 -15.65
CA VAL A 272 10.33 -12.45 -15.21
C VAL A 272 10.27 -13.41 -16.40
N SER A 273 10.57 -14.69 -16.15
CA SER A 273 10.53 -15.74 -17.16
C SER A 273 9.10 -16.22 -17.46
N ASP A 274 8.22 -16.11 -16.46
CA ASP A 274 6.81 -16.50 -16.53
C ASP A 274 6.00 -15.43 -15.77
N PRO A 275 4.93 -14.88 -16.35
CA PRO A 275 4.10 -13.87 -15.68
C PRO A 275 3.37 -14.40 -14.44
N ASP A 276 3.19 -15.73 -14.31
CA ASP A 276 2.58 -16.34 -13.12
C ASP A 276 3.55 -16.49 -11.94
N ASN A 277 4.82 -16.11 -12.11
CA ASN A 277 5.79 -16.10 -11.02
C ASN A 277 5.72 -14.78 -10.24
N ASP A 278 5.82 -14.87 -8.91
CA ASP A 278 6.03 -13.71 -8.06
C ASP A 278 7.50 -13.30 -8.05
N ILE A 279 7.78 -12.10 -7.55
CA ILE A 279 9.12 -11.50 -7.48
C ILE A 279 9.52 -11.36 -6.01
N GLY A 280 10.67 -11.93 -5.65
CA GLY A 280 11.32 -11.71 -4.37
C GLY A 280 12.65 -10.98 -4.52
N PHE A 281 13.04 -10.22 -3.51
CA PHE A 281 14.35 -9.58 -3.44
C PHE A 281 15.23 -10.27 -2.41
N PHE A 282 16.54 -10.19 -2.61
CA PHE A 282 17.50 -10.67 -1.64
C PHE A 282 18.72 -9.76 -1.52
N LEU A 283 19.32 -9.82 -0.34
CA LEU A 283 20.56 -9.13 0.00
C LEU A 283 21.61 -10.15 0.41
N VAL A 284 22.80 -10.10 -0.20
CA VAL A 284 23.98 -10.85 0.27
C VAL A 284 24.87 -9.91 1.08
N GLN A 285 24.99 -10.18 2.37
CA GLN A 285 25.80 -9.39 3.30
C GLN A 285 27.26 -9.35 2.83
N ASP A 286 27.79 -8.14 2.61
CA ASP A 286 29.15 -7.91 2.11
C ASP A 286 29.49 -8.64 0.80
N GLY A 287 28.47 -9.01 0.01
CA GLY A 287 28.61 -9.79 -1.22
C GLY A 287 29.59 -9.17 -2.22
N GLY A 288 29.64 -7.84 -2.34
CA GLY A 288 30.57 -7.13 -3.23
C GLY A 288 32.04 -7.24 -2.83
N ARG A 289 32.35 -7.83 -1.67
CA ARG A 289 33.72 -8.23 -1.28
C ARG A 289 33.93 -9.74 -1.23
N ARG A 290 32.86 -10.51 -1.00
CA ARG A 290 32.93 -11.95 -0.74
C ARG A 290 32.68 -12.80 -1.98
N ILE A 291 31.91 -12.30 -2.94
CA ILE A 291 31.65 -12.96 -4.22
C ILE A 291 32.73 -12.53 -5.22
N ASP A 292 33.34 -13.50 -5.87
CA ASP A 292 34.36 -13.24 -6.88
C ASP A 292 33.75 -12.55 -8.11
N GLN A 293 34.48 -11.56 -8.67
CA GLN A 293 33.99 -10.79 -9.82
C GLN A 293 33.68 -11.66 -11.05
N ALA A 294 34.32 -12.83 -11.14
CA ALA A 294 34.06 -13.81 -12.19
C ALA A 294 32.65 -14.42 -12.10
N GLU A 295 32.11 -14.58 -10.89
CA GLU A 295 30.75 -15.12 -10.71
C GLU A 295 29.70 -14.13 -11.21
N PHE A 296 29.85 -12.84 -10.88
CA PHE A 296 28.99 -11.78 -11.44
C PHE A 296 29.07 -11.69 -12.97
N GLY A 297 30.22 -12.05 -13.57
CA GLY A 297 30.38 -12.07 -15.01
C GLY A 297 29.81 -13.32 -15.69
N ALA A 298 29.63 -14.41 -14.94
CA ALA A 298 29.02 -15.64 -15.44
C ALA A 298 27.50 -15.52 -15.54
N ASP A 299 26.89 -14.72 -14.65
CA ASP A 299 25.44 -14.45 -14.62
C ASP A 299 24.59 -15.73 -14.58
N ASP A 300 25.06 -16.69 -13.77
CA ASP A 300 24.47 -18.00 -13.59
C ASP A 300 24.34 -18.27 -12.09
N PHE A 301 23.40 -17.59 -11.46
CA PHE A 301 23.10 -17.71 -10.04
C PHE A 301 21.84 -18.55 -9.83
N GLU A 302 21.82 -19.33 -8.76
CA GLU A 302 20.67 -20.13 -8.36
C GLU A 302 20.59 -20.27 -6.83
N PHE A 303 19.39 -20.49 -6.30
CA PHE A 303 19.20 -20.90 -4.92
C PHE A 303 19.13 -22.42 -4.83
N VAL A 304 20.00 -23.00 -4.02
CA VAL A 304 20.06 -24.44 -3.76
C VAL A 304 19.58 -24.70 -2.34
N SER A 305 18.64 -25.63 -2.15
CA SER A 305 18.18 -25.97 -0.80
C SER A 305 19.33 -26.48 0.06
N ASP A 306 19.42 -25.97 1.29
CA ASP A 306 20.42 -26.38 2.28
C ASP A 306 20.06 -27.71 3.00
N GLY A 307 18.85 -28.24 2.74
CA GLY A 307 18.30 -29.42 3.39
C GLY A 307 17.82 -29.23 4.85
N ALA A 308 17.90 -28.02 5.37
CA ALA A 308 17.43 -27.60 6.70
C ALA A 308 16.21 -26.65 6.64
N GLY A 309 15.74 -26.33 5.43
CA GLY A 309 14.59 -25.45 5.20
C GLY A 309 14.96 -24.05 4.71
N GLY A 310 16.25 -23.79 4.48
CA GLY A 310 16.77 -22.56 3.87
C GLY A 310 17.37 -22.81 2.48
N PHE A 311 18.02 -21.77 1.96
CA PHE A 311 18.67 -21.78 0.65
C PHE A 311 20.09 -21.19 0.73
N ASP A 312 21.01 -21.86 0.05
CA ASP A 312 22.33 -21.36 -0.26
C ASP A 312 22.32 -20.70 -1.65
N LEU A 313 23.02 -19.57 -1.80
CA LEU A 313 23.29 -19.02 -3.13
C LEU A 313 24.44 -19.79 -3.79
N ALA A 314 24.21 -20.29 -5.00
CA ALA A 314 25.21 -20.91 -5.84
C ALA A 314 25.48 -20.05 -7.08
N SER A 315 26.67 -20.23 -7.65
CA SER A 315 26.97 -19.75 -9.00
C SER A 315 27.62 -20.86 -9.81
N GLN A 316 27.20 -21.00 -11.07
CA GLN A 316 27.70 -22.05 -11.98
C GLN A 316 27.59 -23.46 -11.38
N GLY A 317 26.51 -23.72 -10.62
CA GLY A 317 26.27 -24.99 -9.92
C GLY A 317 27.11 -25.22 -8.66
N ILE A 318 27.83 -24.22 -8.17
CA ILE A 318 28.69 -24.31 -6.98
C ILE A 318 28.20 -23.36 -5.89
N VAL A 319 27.85 -23.91 -4.72
CA VAL A 319 27.45 -23.13 -3.54
C VAL A 319 28.56 -22.18 -3.10
N LEU A 320 28.21 -20.91 -2.92
CA LEU A 320 29.08 -19.86 -2.41
C LEU A 320 29.11 -19.92 -0.88
N THR A 321 30.28 -20.23 -0.32
CA THR A 321 30.41 -20.42 1.13
C THR A 321 30.76 -19.13 1.88
N GLY A 322 30.31 -19.01 3.13
CA GLY A 322 30.72 -17.92 4.02
C GLY A 322 30.05 -16.58 3.72
N ILE A 323 28.88 -16.62 3.09
CA ILE A 323 28.00 -15.47 2.86
C ILE A 323 26.70 -15.66 3.65
N ASN A 324 26.03 -14.56 3.97
CA ASN A 324 24.67 -14.58 4.51
C ASN A 324 23.75 -13.97 3.45
N VAL A 325 22.62 -14.62 3.21
CA VAL A 325 21.60 -14.15 2.28
C VAL A 325 20.33 -13.85 3.09
N PHE A 326 19.75 -12.68 2.87
CA PHE A 326 18.49 -12.26 3.47
C PHE A 326 17.45 -12.07 2.38
N PHE A 327 16.29 -12.71 2.54
CA PHE A 327 15.16 -12.76 1.62
C PHE A 327 14.07 -11.80 2.09
N SER A 328 13.43 -11.13 1.13
CA SER A 328 12.34 -10.19 1.42
C SER A 328 10.98 -10.87 1.59
N HIS A 329 10.75 -11.99 0.88
CA HIS A 329 9.43 -12.61 0.77
C HIS A 329 9.01 -13.40 2.01
N ASP A 330 9.92 -14.13 2.65
CA ASP A 330 9.61 -14.96 3.82
C ASP A 330 10.75 -14.92 4.85
N ALA A 331 10.43 -14.44 6.05
CA ALA A 331 11.34 -14.40 7.20
C ALA A 331 11.90 -15.77 7.58
N ALA A 332 11.15 -16.85 7.36
CA ALA A 332 11.58 -18.20 7.71
C ALA A 332 12.78 -18.68 6.85
N LEU A 333 13.00 -18.06 5.68
CA LEU A 333 14.15 -18.33 4.83
C LEU A 333 15.43 -17.62 5.30
N ASN A 334 15.30 -16.63 6.19
CA ASN A 334 16.45 -15.89 6.69
C ASN A 334 17.26 -16.73 7.70
N PRO A 335 18.60 -16.59 7.74
CA PRO A 335 19.45 -17.46 8.54
C PRO A 335 19.17 -17.45 10.06
N ASP A 336 18.52 -16.38 10.56
CA ASP A 336 18.09 -16.27 11.95
C ASP A 336 16.57 -16.43 12.15
N GLY A 337 15.82 -16.70 11.07
CA GLY A 337 14.36 -16.84 11.07
C GLY A 337 13.61 -15.53 11.33
N MET A 338 14.26 -14.37 11.17
CA MET A 338 13.68 -13.06 11.45
C MET A 338 13.34 -12.30 10.16
N GLN A 339 12.44 -11.33 10.27
CA GLN A 339 12.12 -10.42 9.18
C GLN A 339 13.24 -9.39 9.01
N HIS A 340 13.92 -9.40 7.86
CA HIS A 340 15.02 -8.49 7.50
C HIS A 340 14.61 -7.37 6.55
N VAL A 341 13.33 -7.29 6.24
CA VAL A 341 12.75 -6.27 5.37
C VAL A 341 11.56 -5.62 6.05
N LEU A 342 11.39 -4.32 5.83
CA LEU A 342 10.15 -3.62 6.07
C LEU A 342 9.85 -2.73 4.86
N SER A 343 8.57 -2.49 4.58
CA SER A 343 8.16 -1.77 3.39
C SER A 343 6.90 -0.94 3.61
N GLY A 344 6.67 -0.06 2.65
CA GLY A 344 5.52 0.84 2.57
C GLY A 344 5.54 1.51 1.20
N VAL A 345 4.51 2.30 0.90
CA VAL A 345 4.51 3.10 -0.33
C VAL A 345 5.43 4.32 -0.19
N SER A 346 5.99 4.80 -1.30
CA SER A 346 6.76 6.04 -1.37
C SER A 346 5.88 7.26 -1.14
N ASP A 347 6.46 8.35 -0.60
CA ASP A 347 5.77 9.62 -0.36
C ASP A 347 5.84 10.59 -1.56
N ASP A 348 6.17 10.08 -2.75
CA ASP A 348 6.30 10.86 -3.99
C ASP A 348 5.00 10.93 -4.81
N GLY A 349 3.98 10.15 -4.44
CA GLY A 349 2.67 10.11 -5.11
C GLY A 349 2.62 9.25 -6.38
N GLU A 350 3.71 8.55 -6.70
CA GLU A 350 3.81 7.67 -7.87
C GLU A 350 3.39 6.22 -7.55
N GLY A 351 3.10 5.92 -6.27
CA GLY A 351 2.67 4.59 -5.83
C GLY A 351 3.77 3.53 -5.90
N ALA A 352 5.04 3.91 -5.81
CA ALA A 352 6.17 2.98 -5.81
C ALA A 352 6.30 2.26 -4.46
N LEU A 353 6.66 0.98 -4.48
CA LEU A 353 6.96 0.22 -3.27
C LEU A 353 8.37 0.58 -2.78
N ARG A 354 8.47 1.12 -1.56
CA ARG A 354 9.74 1.39 -0.90
C ARG A 354 10.06 0.26 0.07
N ILE A 355 11.26 -0.31 -0.02
CA ILE A 355 11.70 -1.50 0.73
C ILE A 355 13.01 -1.18 1.45
N GLY A 356 13.03 -1.26 2.79
CA GLY A 356 14.25 -1.16 3.60
C GLY A 356 14.76 -2.53 4.03
N PHE A 357 16.08 -2.76 3.91
CA PHE A 357 16.76 -3.98 4.36
C PHE A 357 17.65 -3.72 5.57
N GLU A 358 17.63 -4.66 6.52
CA GLU A 358 18.60 -4.80 7.61
C GLU A 358 19.65 -5.87 7.24
N ASP A 359 20.93 -5.49 7.20
CA ASP A 359 22.03 -6.35 6.75
C ASP A 359 22.70 -7.15 7.87
N LEU A 360 22.32 -6.95 9.14
CA LEU A 360 22.83 -7.67 10.31
C LEU A 360 21.80 -8.64 10.88
N MET A 361 22.26 -9.80 11.36
CA MET A 361 21.42 -10.75 12.10
C MET A 361 20.70 -10.06 13.26
N ARG A 362 19.37 -10.13 13.24
CA ARG A 362 18.49 -9.42 14.16
C ARG A 362 18.42 -10.06 15.53
N ASN A 363 18.63 -11.37 15.62
CA ASN A 363 18.83 -12.04 16.91
C ASN A 363 20.18 -11.73 17.58
N GLY A 364 21.00 -10.85 16.97
CA GLY A 364 22.39 -10.58 17.34
C GLY A 364 22.70 -9.11 17.62
N LYS A 365 23.41 -8.47 16.69
CA LYS A 365 23.97 -7.11 16.84
C LYS A 365 23.33 -6.08 15.90
N SER A 366 22.20 -6.42 15.30
CA SER A 366 21.42 -5.50 14.47
C SER A 366 21.17 -4.18 15.21
N ASP A 367 21.29 -3.08 14.48
CA ASP A 367 20.78 -1.77 14.87
C ASP A 367 19.33 -1.56 14.45
N ASP A 368 18.72 -2.53 13.75
CA ASP A 368 17.31 -2.58 13.36
C ASP A 368 16.87 -1.28 12.67
N ASP A 369 17.76 -0.71 11.87
CA ASP A 369 17.56 0.62 11.27
C ASP A 369 17.12 0.56 9.79
N PHE A 370 17.26 -0.62 9.16
CA PHE A 370 16.73 -1.00 7.85
C PHE A 370 17.12 -0.08 6.68
N GLN A 371 18.08 0.83 6.86
CA GLN A 371 18.59 1.69 5.78
C GLN A 371 19.90 1.19 5.17
N ASP A 372 20.35 -0.03 5.49
CA ASP A 372 21.57 -0.59 4.89
C ASP A 372 21.46 -0.64 3.36
N VAL A 373 20.28 -1.04 2.88
CA VAL A 373 19.86 -0.88 1.49
C VAL A 373 18.39 -0.45 1.51
N VAL A 374 18.06 0.57 0.72
CA VAL A 374 16.66 0.94 0.47
C VAL A 374 16.42 0.91 -1.04
N LEU A 375 15.36 0.22 -1.44
CA LEU A 375 14.93 0.06 -2.83
C LEU A 375 13.61 0.82 -3.03
N TYR A 376 13.47 1.40 -4.21
CA TYR A 376 12.19 1.83 -4.78
C TYR A 376 11.88 0.89 -5.94
N VAL A 377 10.71 0.24 -5.91
CA VAL A 377 10.19 -0.59 -7.00
C VAL A 377 9.01 0.14 -7.60
N ASP A 378 9.14 0.55 -8.86
CA ASP A 378 8.20 1.43 -9.54
C ASP A 378 7.76 0.83 -10.87
N ILE A 379 6.56 1.18 -11.34
CA ILE A 379 5.95 0.71 -12.59
C ILE A 379 5.40 1.93 -13.32
N ALA A 380 6.21 2.45 -14.24
CA ALA A 380 5.94 3.70 -14.96
C ALA A 380 5.27 3.50 -16.33
#